data_AF-W1WFN8-F1
#
_entry.id   AF-W1WFN8-F1
#
_cell.length_a   1.000
_cell.length_b   1.000
_cell.length_c   1.000
_cell.angle_alpha   90.00
_cell.angle_beta   90.00
_cell.angle_gamma   90.00
#
_symmetry.space_group_name_H-M   'P 1'
#
loop_
_entity.id
_entity.type
_entity.pdbx_description
1 polymer ?
#
loop_
_entity_poly.entity_id
_entity_poly.type
_entity_poly.pdbx_seq_one_letter_code
_entity_poly.pdbx_strand_id
1 'polypeptide(L)'
;MNGNDKLSARAYWAIGMMLFALFFGAGNLIFPAALGQQAGSNVGWALLGFVLTGVGLPLLGVAAMGYSSCKDVEELASRVHPIYGLLYTISLYLSIGP
;
A
#
# COMPACT_ATOMS: atom_id res chain seq x y z
N MET A 1 5.81 18.08 15.03
CA MET A 1 4.50 17.82 15.69
C MET A 1 4.81 17.13 17.00
N ASN A 2 4.33 17.68 18.13
CA ASN A 2 4.52 17.04 19.44
C ASN A 2 3.78 15.69 19.42
N GLY A 3 4.46 14.60 19.75
CA GLY A 3 3.95 13.23 19.62
C GLY A 3 2.83 12.82 20.58
N ASN A 4 2.04 13.78 21.10
CA ASN A 4 0.97 13.56 22.08
C ASN A 4 -0.41 14.06 21.66
N ASP A 5 -0.56 14.62 20.45
CA ASP A 5 -1.87 15.01 19.93
C ASP A 5 -2.61 13.77 19.42
N LYS A 6 -3.49 13.23 20.27
CA LYS A 6 -4.36 12.11 19.88
C LYS A 6 -5.27 12.57 18.74
N LEU A 7 -5.17 11.90 17.60
CA LEU A 7 -6.08 12.10 16.47
C LEU A 7 -7.54 11.91 16.93
N SER A 8 -8.43 12.77 16.45
CA SER A 8 -9.87 12.64 16.70
C SER A 8 -10.40 11.32 16.12
N ALA A 9 -11.38 10.70 16.79
CA ALA A 9 -12.03 9.47 16.30
C ALA A 9 -12.54 9.60 14.85
N ARG A 10 -12.97 10.79 14.45
CA ARG A 10 -13.35 11.10 13.06
C ARG A 10 -12.19 10.99 12.08
N ALA A 11 -10.98 11.40 12.48
CA ALA A 11 -9.79 11.30 11.64
C ALA A 11 -9.37 9.85 11.44
N TYR A 12 -9.45 9.00 12.48
CA TYR A 12 -9.19 7.57 12.33
C TYR A 12 -10.17 6.91 11.35
N TRP A 13 -11.46 7.22 11.45
CA TRP A 13 -12.45 6.75 10.49
C TRP A 13 -12.17 7.26 9.07
N ALA A 14 -11.83 8.53 8.91
CA ALA A 14 -11.51 9.10 7.60
C ALA A 14 -10.27 8.43 6.97
N ILE A 15 -9.19 8.25 7.74
CA ILE A 15 -7.96 7.58 7.28
C ILE A 15 -8.24 6.12 6.96
N GLY A 16 -9.01 5.42 7.81
CA GLY A 16 -9.41 4.03 7.56
C GLY A 16 -10.21 3.88 6.27
N MET A 17 -11.17 4.78 6.04
CA MET A 17 -11.96 4.80 4.80
C MET A 17 -11.12 5.20 3.57
N MET A 18 -10.13 6.09 3.73
CA MET A 18 -9.21 6.46 2.66
C MET A 18 -8.32 5.27 2.27
N LEU A 19 -7.73 4.59 3.24
CA LEU A 19 -6.93 3.37 3.01
C LEU A 19 -7.80 2.26 2.41
N PHE A 20 -9.02 2.09 2.92
CA PHE A 20 -9.98 1.18 2.32
C PHE A 20 -10.25 1.56 0.87
N ALA A 21 -10.58 2.81 0.54
CA ALA A 21 -10.85 3.23 -0.83
C ALA A 21 -9.64 3.04 -1.76
N LEU A 22 -8.42 3.30 -1.27
CA LEU A 22 -7.18 3.08 -2.02
C LEU A 22 -6.99 1.60 -2.38
N PHE A 23 -7.23 0.71 -1.41
CA PHE A 23 -7.09 -0.74 -1.60
C PHE A 23 -8.36 -1.43 -2.12
N PHE A 24 -9.51 -0.80 -2.10
CA PHE A 24 -10.78 -1.34 -2.62
C PHE A 24 -11.06 -0.82 -4.04
N GLY A 25 -10.17 0.00 -4.59
CA GLY A 25 -10.25 0.51 -5.96
C GLY A 25 -10.23 -0.59 -7.03
N ALA A 26 -10.33 -0.17 -8.30
CA ALA A 26 -10.55 -1.05 -9.45
C ALA A 26 -9.58 -2.25 -9.52
N GLY A 27 -8.30 -2.07 -9.15
CA GLY A 27 -7.33 -3.17 -9.15
C GLY A 27 -7.74 -4.35 -8.27
N ASN A 28 -8.01 -4.11 -7.00
CA ASN A 28 -8.31 -5.18 -6.03
C ASN A 28 -9.74 -5.75 -6.14
N LEU A 29 -10.60 -5.17 -6.99
CA LEU A 29 -11.91 -5.74 -7.34
C LEU A 29 -11.89 -6.51 -8.66
N ILE A 30 -11.18 -6.00 -9.67
CA ILE A 30 -11.12 -6.64 -11.00
C ILE A 30 -10.22 -7.88 -10.97
N PHE A 31 -9.07 -7.80 -10.29
CA PHE A 31 -8.10 -8.91 -10.29
C PHE A 31 -8.63 -10.18 -9.65
N PRO A 32 -9.30 -10.18 -8.47
CA PRO A 32 -9.83 -11.40 -7.87
C PRO A 32 -10.91 -12.07 -8.70
N ALA A 33 -11.76 -11.28 -9.38
CA ALA A 33 -12.77 -11.82 -10.27
C ALA A 33 -12.11 -12.55 -11.45
N ALA A 34 -11.15 -11.91 -12.12
CA ALA A 34 -10.41 -12.53 -13.22
C ALA A 34 -9.58 -13.75 -12.77
N LEU A 35 -8.90 -13.63 -11.63
CA LEU A 35 -8.08 -14.69 -11.04
C LEU A 35 -8.93 -15.88 -10.58
N GLY A 36 -10.12 -15.64 -10.03
CA GLY A 36 -11.10 -16.67 -9.69
C GLY A 36 -11.64 -17.40 -10.92
N GLN A 37 -11.92 -16.68 -12.02
CA GLN A 37 -12.30 -17.30 -13.29
C GLN A 37 -11.19 -18.20 -13.84
N GLN A 38 -9.94 -17.75 -13.78
CA GLN A 38 -8.79 -18.53 -14.25
C GLN A 38 -8.43 -19.72 -13.33
N ALA A 39 -8.73 -19.62 -12.03
CA ALA A 39 -8.43 -20.66 -11.05
C ALA A 39 -9.30 -21.92 -11.20
N GLY A 40 -10.43 -21.83 -11.90
CA GLY A 40 -11.34 -22.97 -12.12
C GLY A 40 -11.83 -23.55 -10.80
N SER A 41 -11.44 -24.79 -10.48
CA SER A 41 -11.79 -25.44 -9.21
C SER A 41 -10.92 -25.00 -8.02
N ASN A 42 -9.78 -24.35 -8.25
CA ASN A 42 -8.78 -24.02 -7.23
C ASN A 42 -8.93 -22.60 -6.66
N VAL A 43 -10.16 -22.05 -6.68
CA VAL A 43 -10.45 -20.67 -6.23
C VAL A 43 -9.95 -20.40 -4.81
N GLY A 44 -10.05 -21.39 -3.90
CA GLY A 44 -9.57 -21.24 -2.52
C GLY A 44 -8.08 -20.92 -2.43
N TRP A 45 -7.25 -21.65 -3.18
CA TRP A 45 -5.80 -21.40 -3.23
C TRP A 45 -5.46 -20.09 -3.91
N ALA A 46 -6.20 -19.77 -4.98
CA ALA A 46 -6.03 -18.53 -5.72
C ALA A 46 -6.37 -17.30 -4.85
N LEU A 47 -7.46 -17.38 -4.08
CA LEU A 47 -7.85 -16.36 -3.12
C LEU A 47 -6.82 -16.20 -2.00
N LEU A 48 -6.31 -17.30 -1.45
CA LEU A 48 -5.29 -17.27 -0.40
C LEU A 48 -4.02 -16.56 -0.90
N GLY A 49 -3.54 -16.93 -2.10
CA GLY A 49 -2.43 -16.25 -2.76
C GLY A 49 -2.70 -14.76 -2.94
N PHE A 50 -3.88 -14.40 -3.47
CA PHE A 50 -4.29 -13.01 -3.66
C PHE A 50 -4.33 -12.22 -2.35
N VAL A 51 -4.89 -12.78 -1.27
CA VAL A 51 -4.95 -12.10 0.03
C VAL A 51 -3.54 -11.90 0.59
N LEU A 52 -2.64 -12.87 0.48
CA LEU A 52 -1.27 -12.73 0.99
C LEU A 52 -0.46 -11.72 0.19
N THR A 53 -0.49 -11.79 -1.15
CA THR A 53 0.40 -10.98 -2.00
C THR A 53 -0.24 -9.70 -2.51
N GLY A 54 -1.51 -9.77 -2.93
CA GLY A 54 -2.25 -8.64 -3.51
C GLY A 54 -2.80 -7.68 -2.46
N VAL A 55 -3.15 -8.16 -1.26
CA VAL A 55 -3.68 -7.33 -0.18
C VAL A 55 -2.69 -7.20 0.98
N GLY A 56 -2.09 -8.30 1.41
CA GLY A 56 -1.22 -8.36 2.57
C GLY A 56 0.04 -7.51 2.42
N LEU A 57 0.82 -7.73 1.34
CA LEU A 57 2.07 -6.99 1.13
C LEU A 57 1.86 -5.47 0.99
N PRO A 58 0.89 -4.95 0.22
CA PRO A 58 0.65 -3.52 0.17
C PRO A 58 0.22 -2.91 1.52
N LEU A 59 -0.61 -3.63 2.28
CA LEU A 59 -1.02 -3.20 3.63
C LEU A 59 0.17 -3.16 4.60
N LEU A 60 1.06 -4.17 4.54
CA LEU A 60 2.32 -4.19 5.29
C LEU A 60 3.24 -3.03 4.88
N GLY A 61 3.28 -2.68 3.60
CA GLY A 61 4.03 -1.53 3.09
C GLY A 61 3.54 -0.21 3.70
N VAL A 62 2.23 0.04 3.73
CA VAL A 62 1.64 1.23 4.36
C VAL A 62 1.92 1.25 5.86
N ALA A 63 1.79 0.12 6.54
CA ALA A 63 2.11 0.02 7.97
C ALA A 63 3.59 0.30 8.24
N ALA A 64 4.50 -0.24 7.43
CA ALA A 64 5.93 0.01 7.53
C ALA A 64 6.27 1.49 7.29
N MET A 65 5.65 2.13 6.30
CA MET A 65 5.79 3.57 6.06
C MET A 65 5.33 4.38 7.28
N GLY A 66 4.13 4.07 7.82
CA GLY A 66 3.60 4.74 9.00
C GLY A 66 4.48 4.57 10.25
N TYR A 67 5.14 3.41 10.39
CA TYR A 67 6.04 3.15 11.51
C TYR A 67 7.44 3.76 11.33
N SER A 68 7.90 3.91 10.08
CA SER A 68 9.26 4.37 9.76
C SER A 68 9.59 5.79 10.25
N SER A 69 8.58 6.58 10.62
CA SER A 69 8.64 7.99 11.01
C SER A 69 9.25 8.91 9.93
N CYS A 70 9.44 8.40 8.71
CA CYS A 70 9.81 9.20 7.54
C CYS A 70 8.59 9.94 7.00
N LYS A 71 8.80 11.14 6.47
CA LYS A 71 7.75 11.94 5.85
C LYS A 71 7.32 11.37 4.50
N ASP A 72 8.26 10.84 3.74
CA ASP A 72 8.05 10.34 2.39
C ASP A 72 8.99 9.18 2.05
N VAL A 73 8.77 8.60 0.88
CA VAL A 73 9.55 7.47 0.36
C VAL A 73 10.98 7.88 0.03
N GLU A 74 11.21 9.15 -0.34
CA GLU A 74 12.53 9.68 -0.61
C GLU A 74 13.38 9.72 0.65
N GLU A 75 12.85 10.22 1.76
CA GLU A 75 13.53 10.25 3.05
C GLU A 75 13.83 8.82 3.55
N LEU A 76 12.90 7.88 3.34
CA LEU A 76 13.11 6.48 3.68
C LEU A 76 14.23 5.86 2.84
N ALA A 77 14.21 6.05 1.51
CA ALA A 77 15.20 5.50 0.60
C ALA A 77 16.57 6.19 0.72
N SER A 78 16.59 7.46 1.12
CA SER A 78 17.82 8.24 1.37
C SER A 78 18.65 7.70 2.54
N ARG A 79 18.07 6.86 3.41
CA ARG A 79 18.82 6.11 4.44
C ARG A 79 19.87 5.18 3.85
N VAL A 80 19.70 4.73 2.59
CA VAL A 80 20.72 3.97 1.85
C VAL A 80 21.78 4.91 1.31
N HIS A 81 21.37 5.91 0.52
CA HIS A 81 22.22 6.99 0.01
C HIS A 81 21.33 8.11 -0.55
N PRO A 82 21.66 9.40 -0.40
CA PRO A 82 20.80 10.51 -0.84
C PRO A 82 20.50 10.50 -2.35
N ILE A 83 21.49 10.17 -3.19
CA ILE A 83 21.28 10.04 -4.65
C ILE A 83 20.37 8.85 -4.97
N TYR A 84 20.49 7.75 -4.22
CA TYR A 84 19.63 6.58 -4.42
C TYR A 84 18.18 6.92 -4.08
N GLY A 85 17.94 7.66 -2.98
CA GLY A 85 16.60 8.11 -2.60
C GLY A 85 15.92 8.93 -3.69
N LEU A 86 16.65 9.90 -4.26
CA LEU A 86 16.13 10.73 -5.36
C LEU A 86 15.78 9.90 -6.61
N LEU A 87 16.72 9.07 -7.09
CA LEU A 87 16.52 8.27 -8.30
C LEU A 87 15.38 7.26 -8.12
N TYR A 88 15.32 6.61 -6.96
CA TYR A 88 14.28 5.65 -6.63
C TYR A 88 12.88 6.30 -6.62
N THR A 89 12.73 7.45 -5.98
CA THR A 89 11.46 8.18 -5.94
C THR A 89 11.03 8.65 -7.34
N ILE A 90 11.95 9.13 -8.17
CA ILE A 90 11.65 9.49 -9.57
C ILE A 90 11.17 8.26 -10.35
N SER A 91 11.89 7.14 -10.26
CA SER A 91 11.49 5.90 -10.93
C SER A 91 10.13 5.40 -10.44
N LEU A 92 9.84 5.50 -9.15
CA LEU A 92 8.54 5.12 -8.57
C LEU A 92 7.40 5.95 -9.16
N TYR A 93 7.53 7.28 -9.14
CA TYR A 93 6.48 8.15 -9.69
C TYR A 93 6.26 7.94 -11.18
N LEU A 94 7.32 7.70 -11.96
CA LEU A 94 7.17 7.35 -13.37
C LEU A 94 6.50 5.98 -13.59
N SER A 95 6.72 5.02 -12.69
CA SER A 95 6.17 3.66 -12.81
C SER A 95 4.70 3.56 -12.45
N ILE A 96 4.20 4.45 -11.57
CA ILE A 96 2.77 4.54 -11.23
C ILE A 96 1.95 5.07 -12.42
N GLY A 97 2.58 5.86 -13.30
CA GLY A 97 1.96 6.48 -14.47
C GLY A 97 1.63 7.97 -14.27
N PRO A 98 1.18 8.68 -15.33
CA PRO A 98 0.64 10.04 -15.21
C PRO A 98 -0.69 10.10 -14.46
#